data_AF-Q3Z7C1-F1
#
_entry.id   AF-Q3Z7C1-F1
#
_cell.length_a   1.000
_cell.length_b   1.000
_cell.length_c   1.000
_cell.angle_alpha   90.00
_cell.angle_beta   90.00
_cell.angle_gamma   90.00
#
_symmetry.space_group_name_H-M   'P 1'
#
loop_
_entity.id
_entity.type
_entity.pdbx_description
1 polymer ?
#
loop_
_entity_poly.entity_id
_entity_poly.type
_entity_poly.pdbx_seq_one_letter_code
_entity_poly.pdbx_strand_id
1 'polypeptide(L)'
;MQSNNQTPAPRHNPGDFIPVINTSKCEGDGECTVACPNGVFEIYKLSAEEKSQLPFFARLKVSAHGSKQARLVHPERCEGCGTCVSACHEKAIKLKRTQNSG
;
A
#
# COMPACT_ATOMS: atom_id res chain seq x y z
N MET A 1 18.85 14.32 25.11
CA MET A 1 18.26 14.36 23.76
C MET A 1 16.76 14.16 23.94
N GLN A 2 15.97 15.24 24.03
CA GLN A 2 14.51 15.10 24.07
C GLN A 2 14.00 14.70 22.68
N SER A 3 13.38 13.53 22.61
CA SER A 3 12.69 13.03 21.42
C SER A 3 11.41 13.85 21.22
N ASN A 4 11.42 14.81 20.29
CA ASN A 4 10.23 15.57 19.91
C ASN A 4 9.32 14.67 19.08
N ASN A 5 8.28 14.12 19.72
CA ASN A 5 7.24 13.31 19.11
C ASN A 5 6.18 14.19 18.43
N GLN A 6 6.59 14.93 17.39
CA GLN A 6 5.68 15.74 16.58
C GLN A 6 5.19 14.91 15.40
N THR A 7 3.91 14.54 15.42
CA THR A 7 3.25 14.02 14.22
C THR A 7 3.24 15.14 13.17
N PRO A 8 3.86 14.94 11.98
CA PRO A 8 3.85 15.97 10.95
C PRO A 8 2.42 16.26 10.51
N ALA A 9 2.12 17.54 10.22
CA ALA A 9 0.82 17.94 9.72
C ALA A 9 0.45 17.18 8.41
N PRO A 10 -0.84 16.90 8.18
CA PRO A 10 -1.32 16.28 6.94
C PRO A 10 -0.87 17.07 5.71
N ARG A 11 -0.35 16.38 4.68
CA ARG A 11 0.06 17.04 3.42
C ARG A 11 -1.14 17.41 2.53
N HIS A 12 -2.18 16.59 2.57
CA HIS A 12 -3.44 16.76 1.83
C HIS A 12 -4.62 16.34 2.70
N ASN A 13 -5.84 16.72 2.34
CA ASN A 13 -7.00 16.26 3.09
C ASN A 13 -7.11 14.73 2.95
N PRO A 14 -7.54 14.02 4.01
CA PRO A 14 -7.84 12.60 3.92
C PRO A 14 -8.80 12.32 2.76
N GLY A 15 -8.40 11.41 1.88
CA GLY A 15 -9.20 10.98 0.73
C GLY A 15 -8.98 11.80 -0.55
N ASP A 16 -8.20 12.91 -0.54
CA ASP A 16 -7.79 13.62 -1.77
C ASP A 16 -6.92 12.73 -2.67
N PHE A 17 -6.24 11.76 -2.08
CA PHE A 17 -5.42 10.77 -2.75
C PHE A 17 -5.78 9.37 -2.24
N ILE A 18 -5.72 8.39 -3.14
CA ILE A 18 -5.78 6.98 -2.78
C ILE A 18 -4.52 6.27 -3.32
N PRO A 19 -3.94 5.32 -2.57
CA PRO A 19 -2.91 4.47 -3.14
C PRO A 19 -3.49 3.54 -4.21
N VAL A 20 -2.64 3.13 -5.13
CA VAL A 20 -2.93 2.10 -6.14
C VAL A 20 -1.80 1.08 -6.06
N ILE A 21 -2.15 -0.18 -5.83
CA ILE A 21 -1.20 -1.28 -5.69
C ILE A 21 -1.17 -2.07 -7.00
N ASN A 22 0.01 -2.19 -7.60
CA ASN A 22 0.25 -3.14 -8.68
C ASN A 22 0.51 -4.53 -8.09
N THR A 23 -0.51 -5.39 -8.12
CA THR A 23 -0.46 -6.75 -7.57
C THR A 23 0.50 -7.69 -8.32
N SER A 24 0.88 -7.39 -9.57
CA SER A 24 1.91 -8.18 -10.27
C SER A 24 3.33 -7.89 -9.79
N LYS A 25 3.53 -6.80 -9.04
CA LYS A 25 4.83 -6.39 -8.47
C LYS A 25 4.91 -6.57 -6.96
N CYS A 26 3.79 -6.43 -6.26
CA CYS A 26 3.73 -6.53 -4.80
C CYS A 26 4.17 -7.91 -4.30
N GLU A 27 5.10 -7.93 -3.35
CA GLU A 27 5.61 -9.16 -2.71
C GLU A 27 4.99 -9.45 -1.34
N GLY A 28 4.19 -8.53 -0.79
CA GLY A 28 3.52 -8.72 0.50
C GLY A 28 4.46 -8.69 1.70
N ASP A 29 5.58 -7.97 1.58
CA ASP A 29 6.60 -7.67 2.58
C ASP A 29 6.07 -6.85 3.77
N GLY A 30 5.11 -5.95 3.53
CA GLY A 30 4.46 -5.17 4.59
C GLY A 30 5.12 -3.84 4.92
N GLU A 31 6.13 -3.39 4.17
CA GLU A 31 6.74 -2.08 4.42
C GLU A 31 5.72 -0.93 4.35
N CYS A 32 4.70 -1.07 3.49
CA CYS A 32 3.62 -0.10 3.38
C CYS A 32 2.72 -0.01 4.63
N THR A 33 2.58 -1.07 5.42
CA THR A 33 1.77 -1.04 6.66
C THR A 33 2.52 -0.31 7.76
N VAL A 34 3.83 -0.54 7.87
CA VAL A 34 4.70 0.12 8.85
C VAL A 34 4.91 1.60 8.49
N ALA A 35 5.12 1.90 7.21
CA ALA A 35 5.38 3.26 6.74
C ALA A 35 4.15 4.17 6.70
N CYS A 36 2.94 3.61 6.76
CA CYS A 36 1.71 4.39 6.69
C CYS A 36 1.25 4.83 8.09
N PRO A 37 1.28 6.13 8.41
CA PRO A 37 0.86 6.62 9.74
C PRO A 37 -0.65 6.47 9.98
N ASN A 38 -1.44 6.33 8.91
CA ASN A 38 -2.90 6.40 8.96
C ASN A 38 -3.58 5.02 8.83
N GLY A 39 -2.80 3.92 8.84
CA GLY A 39 -3.34 2.56 8.79
C GLY A 39 -4.14 2.25 7.51
N VAL A 40 -3.70 2.77 6.36
CA VAL A 40 -4.41 2.60 5.07
C VAL A 40 -4.27 1.16 4.53
N PHE A 41 -3.19 0.46 4.89
CA PHE A 41 -2.81 -0.83 4.32
C PHE A 41 -2.90 -1.98 5.32
N GLU A 42 -3.20 -3.17 4.81
CA GLU A 42 -2.98 -4.43 5.50
C GLU A 42 -2.28 -5.44 4.58
N ILE A 43 -1.58 -6.40 5.19
CA ILE A 43 -1.08 -7.58 4.48
C ILE A 43 -2.07 -8.73 4.67
N TYR A 44 -2.44 -9.37 3.56
CA TYR A 44 -3.31 -10.54 3.57
C TYR A 44 -2.67 -11.71 2.82
N LYS A 45 -3.09 -12.92 3.15
CA LYS A 45 -2.70 -14.16 2.46
C LYS A 45 -3.69 -14.41 1.33
N LEU A 46 -3.19 -14.62 0.12
CA LEU A 46 -4.05 -14.97 -1.02
C LEU A 46 -4.58 -16.40 -0.86
N SER A 47 -5.89 -16.54 -1.10
CA SER A 47 -6.56 -17.82 -1.26
C SER A 47 -6.07 -18.57 -2.52
N ALA A 48 -6.39 -19.87 -2.61
CA ALA A 48 -6.09 -20.65 -3.80
C ALA A 48 -6.80 -20.10 -5.05
N GLU A 49 -8.04 -19.63 -4.88
CA GLU A 49 -8.86 -18.99 -5.91
C GLU A 49 -8.19 -17.71 -6.42
N GLU A 50 -7.81 -16.78 -5.54
CA GLU A 50 -7.17 -15.53 -5.95
C GLU A 50 -5.84 -15.79 -6.67
N LYS A 51 -5.07 -16.78 -6.20
CA LYS A 51 -3.83 -17.19 -6.87
C LYS A 51 -4.08 -17.76 -8.27
N SER A 52 -5.19 -18.46 -8.51
CA SER A 52 -5.48 -19.04 -9.83
C SER A 52 -5.86 -17.98 -10.86
N GLN A 53 -6.38 -16.84 -10.42
CA GLN A 53 -6.71 -15.68 -11.28
C GLN A 53 -5.50 -14.80 -11.62
N LEU A 54 -4.33 -15.04 -11.01
CA LEU A 54 -3.12 -14.27 -11.30
C LEU A 54 -2.46 -14.72 -12.62
N PRO A 55 -1.92 -13.79 -13.43
CA PRO A 55 -1.04 -14.12 -14.54
C PRO A 55 0.12 -15.00 -14.09
N PHE A 56 0.60 -15.90 -14.96
CA PHE A 56 1.60 -16.92 -14.62
C PHE A 56 2.81 -16.37 -13.83
N PHE A 57 3.41 -15.28 -14.31
CA PHE A 57 4.56 -14.66 -13.64
C PHE A 57 4.21 -14.05 -12.28
N ALA A 58 3.05 -13.42 -12.14
CA ALA A 58 2.59 -12.88 -10.87
C ALA A 58 2.31 -14.02 -9.87
N ARG A 59 1.71 -15.13 -10.32
CA ARG A 59 1.46 -16.31 -9.50
C ARG A 59 2.76 -16.96 -9.02
N LEU A 60 3.75 -17.10 -9.89
CA LEU A 60 5.08 -17.62 -9.53
C LEU A 60 5.73 -16.74 -8.46
N LYS A 61 5.75 -15.42 -8.68
CA LYS A 61 6.32 -14.45 -7.75
C LYS A 61 5.63 -14.49 -6.39
N VAL A 62 4.30 -14.35 -6.37
CA VAL A 62 3.51 -14.40 -5.13
C VAL A 62 3.72 -15.73 -4.40
N SER A 63 3.91 -16.85 -5.10
CA SER A 63 4.19 -18.14 -4.46
C SER A 63 5.56 -18.19 -3.79
N ALA A 64 6.60 -17.61 -4.41
CA ALA A 64 7.94 -17.51 -3.83
C ALA A 64 7.99 -16.58 -2.61
N HIS A 65 7.17 -15.54 -2.58
CA HIS A 65 7.13 -14.53 -1.51
C HIS A 65 5.98 -14.77 -0.51
N GLY A 66 5.73 -16.04 -0.18
CA GLY A 66 4.84 -16.40 0.92
C GLY A 66 3.35 -16.17 0.66
N SER A 67 2.92 -16.03 -0.60
CA SER A 67 1.53 -15.85 -1.04
C SER A 67 0.79 -14.74 -0.31
N LYS A 68 1.45 -13.62 -0.07
CA LYS A 68 0.87 -12.45 0.58
C LYS A 68 0.85 -11.27 -0.37
N GLN A 69 -0.10 -10.36 -0.17
CA GLN A 69 -0.14 -9.07 -0.84
C GLN A 69 -0.62 -7.99 0.12
N ALA A 70 -0.28 -6.75 -0.20
CA ALA A 70 -0.89 -5.59 0.43
C ALA A 70 -2.27 -5.31 -0.17
N ARG A 71 -3.21 -4.88 0.66
CA ARG A 71 -4.54 -4.36 0.27
C ARG A 71 -4.83 -3.04 0.97
N LEU A 72 -5.74 -2.27 0.41
CA LEU A 72 -6.25 -1.05 1.03
C LEU A 72 -7.46 -1.39 1.89
N VAL A 73 -7.43 -0.99 3.16
CA VAL A 73 -8.55 -1.17 4.09
C VAL A 73 -9.23 0.15 4.48
N HIS A 74 -8.46 1.24 4.49
CA HIS A 74 -8.94 2.58 4.81
C HIS A 74 -8.40 3.64 3.82
N PRO A 75 -8.64 3.50 2.50
CA PRO A 75 -8.13 4.44 1.50
C PRO A 75 -8.57 5.89 1.74
N GLU A 76 -9.72 6.11 2.37
CA GLU A 76 -10.26 7.42 2.75
C GLU A 76 -9.41 8.15 3.80
N ARG A 77 -8.55 7.44 4.54
CA ARG A 77 -7.62 8.04 5.53
C ARG A 77 -6.29 8.47 4.90
N CYS A 78 -6.11 8.24 3.60
CA CYS A 78 -4.87 8.58 2.92
C CYS A 78 -4.79 10.09 2.72
N GLU A 79 -3.74 10.70 3.27
CA GLU A 79 -3.43 12.14 3.15
C GLU A 79 -2.38 12.41 2.07
N GLY A 80 -2.14 11.43 1.19
CA GLY A 80 -1.19 11.54 0.08
C GLY A 80 0.26 11.82 0.48
N CYS A 81 0.71 11.43 1.68
CA CYS A 81 2.04 11.77 2.20
C CYS A 81 3.22 11.12 1.45
N GLY A 82 2.96 10.03 0.71
CA GLY A 82 3.95 9.36 -0.15
C GLY A 82 4.91 8.39 0.54
N THR A 83 4.86 8.22 1.86
CA THR A 83 5.82 7.33 2.57
C THR A 83 5.75 5.88 2.13
N CYS A 84 4.55 5.33 1.89
CA CYS A 84 4.37 3.98 1.35
C CYS A 84 4.96 3.80 -0.06
N VAL A 85 4.96 4.85 -0.88
CA VAL A 85 5.57 4.84 -2.23
C VAL A 85 7.09 4.76 -2.11
N SER A 86 7.67 5.56 -1.23
CA SER A 86 9.12 5.55 -0.99
C SER A 86 9.61 4.27 -0.32
N ALA A 87 8.81 3.69 0.58
CA ALA A 87 9.17 2.47 1.31
C ALA A 87 9.18 1.23 0.40
N CYS A 88 8.27 1.13 -0.58
CA CYS A 88 8.14 -0.09 -1.38
C CYS A 88 9.31 -0.31 -2.34
N HIS A 89 10.20 -1.26 -2.01
CA HIS A 89 11.36 -1.59 -2.86
C HIS A 89 10.99 -2.05 -4.28
N GLU A 90 9.87 -2.77 -4.44
CA GLU A 90 9.37 -3.23 -5.75
C GLU A 90 8.70 -2.13 -6.59
N LYS A 91 8.53 -0.92 -6.04
CA LYS A 91 7.82 0.18 -6.70
C LYS A 91 6.41 -0.24 -7.15
N ALA A 92 5.74 -1.04 -6.30
CA ALA A 92 4.41 -1.57 -6.56
C ALA A 92 3.30 -0.55 -6.23
N ILE A 93 3.60 0.49 -5.45
CA ILE A 93 2.60 1.44 -4.97
C ILE A 93 2.75 2.79 -5.68
N LYS A 94 1.63 3.37 -6.09
CA LYS A 94 1.52 4.76 -6.58
C LYS A 94 0.40 5.48 -5.84
N LEU A 95 0.41 6.82 -5.84
CA LEU A 95 -0.72 7.63 -5.39
C LEU A 95 -1.50 8.15 -6.61
N LYS A 96 -2.83 8.11 -6.53
CA LYS A 96 -3.73 8.69 -7.51
C LYS A 96 -4.64 9.70 -6.80
N ARG A 97 -4.82 10.88 -7.41
CA ARG A 97 -5.79 11.86 -6.91
C ARG A 97 -7.22 11.35 -7.12
N THR A 98 -8.08 11.49 -6.12
CA THR A 98 -9.52 11.24 -6.28
C THR A 98 -10.09 12.40 -7.09
N GLN A 99 -10.65 12.12 -8.27
CA GLN A 99 -11.28 13.17 -9.08
C GLN A 99 -12.67 13.44 -8.49
N ASN A 100 -12.70 14.26 -7.45
CA ASN A 100 -13.88 15.00 -7.02
C ASN A 100 -13.45 16.20 -6.16
N SER A 101 -12.53 17.01 -6.69
CA SER A 101 -12.33 18.37 -6.21
C SER A 101 -13.39 19.22 -6.93
N GLY A 102 -14.45 19.60 -6.20
CA GLY A 102 -15.37 20.65 -6.65
C GLY A 102 -14.65 21.97 -6.86
#